data_AF-U2EFK4-F1
#
_entry.id   AF-U2EFK4-F1
#
_cell.length_a   1.000
_cell.length_b   1.000
_cell.length_c   1.000
_cell.angle_alpha   90.00
_cell.angle_beta   90.00
_cell.angle_gamma   90.00
#
_symmetry.space_group_name_H-M   'P 1'
#
loop_
_entity.id
_entity.type
_entity.pdbx_description
1 polymer ?
#
loop_
_entity_poly.entity_id
_entity_poly.type
_entity_poly.pdbx_seq_one_letter_code
_entity_poly.pdbx_strand_id
1 'polypeptide(L)' 'MEEKEQIIINHLNMLYNTIKESGYDPKSQIIGFLTTGDLGYISNAENCRNLIQDYEREDYLEALLHLTKGVDFNK' A
#
# COMPACT_ATOMS: atom_id res chain seq x y z
N MET A 1 1.43 -17.58 -2.70
CA MET A 1 1.23 -16.32 -1.97
C MET A 1 0.18 -16.59 -0.91
N GLU A 2 0.41 -16.19 0.33
CA GLU A 2 -0.54 -16.43 1.42
C GLU A 2 -1.83 -15.60 1.21
N GLU A 3 -2.96 -16.06 1.75
CA GLU A 3 -4.27 -15.39 1.57
C GLU A 3 -4.25 -13.94 2.07
N LYS A 4 -3.62 -13.70 3.23
CA LYS A 4 -3.43 -12.36 3.81
C LYS A 4 -2.69 -11.42 2.85
N GLU A 5 -1.62 -11.92 2.24
CA GLU A 5 -0.77 -11.14 1.34
C GLU A 5 -1.53 -10.70 0.08
N GLN A 6 -2.37 -11.58 -0.47
CA GLN A 6 -3.20 -11.24 -1.62
C GLN A 6 -4.21 -10.13 -1.30
N ILE A 7 -4.77 -10.13 -0.09
CA ILE A 7 -5.68 -9.08 0.39
C ILE A 7 -4.94 -7.74 0.47
N ILE A 8 -3.75 -7.72 1.08
CA ILE A 8 -2.91 -6.53 1.20
C ILE A 8 -2.54 -5.94 -0.16
N ILE A 9 -2.17 -6.79 -1.12
CA ILE A 9 -1.88 -6.37 -2.49
C ILE A 9 -3.11 -5.75 -3.16
N ASN A 10 -4.30 -6.30 -2.92
CA ASN A 10 -5.54 -5.72 -3.42
C ASN A 10 -5.83 -4.35 -2.80
N HIS A 11 -5.56 -4.17 -1.50
CA HIS A 11 -5.70 -2.86 -0.84
C HIS A 11 -4.78 -1.81 -1.49
N LEU A 12 -3.52 -2.18 -1.77
CA LEU A 12 -2.56 -1.30 -2.45
C LEU A 12 -2.99 -0.96 -3.88
N ASN A 13 -3.54 -1.92 -4.63
CA ASN A 13 -4.06 -1.69 -5.98
C ASN A 13 -5.27 -0.76 -6.00
N MET A 14 -6.22 -0.95 -5.07
CA MET A 14 -7.36 -0.06 -4.91
C MET A 14 -6.88 1.36 -4.60
N LEU A 15 -6.02 1.49 -3.59
CA LEU A 15 -5.48 2.77 -3.19
C LEU A 15 -4.75 3.49 -4.34
N TYR A 16 -3.97 2.74 -5.12
CA TYR A 16 -3.27 3.28 -6.27
C TYR A 16 -4.24 3.91 -7.28
N ASN A 17 -5.32 3.20 -7.61
CA ASN A 17 -6.32 3.68 -8.56
C ASN A 17 -7.10 4.89 -8.02
N THR A 18 -7.57 4.83 -6.77
CA THR A 18 -8.32 5.93 -6.16
C THR A 18 -7.49 7.21 -6.09
N ILE A 19 -6.21 7.12 -5.71
CA ILE A 19 -5.31 8.28 -5.67
C ILE A 19 -5.07 8.84 -7.08
N LYS A 20 -4.90 7.96 -8.08
CA LYS A 20 -4.70 8.34 -9.48
C LYS A 20 -5.91 9.07 -10.05
N GLU A 21 -7.11 8.55 -9.81
CA GLU A 21 -8.37 9.17 -10.24
C GLU A 21 -8.63 10.51 -9.56
N SER A 22 -8.12 10.68 -8.33
CA SER A 22 -8.14 11.95 -7.61
C SER A 22 -7.12 12.98 -8.12
N GLY A 23 -6.27 12.62 -9.09
CA GLY A 23 -5.31 13.53 -9.73
C GLY A 23 -3.97 13.69 -9.00
N TYR A 24 -3.67 12.82 -8.04
CA TYR A 24 -2.39 12.83 -7.31
C TYR A 24 -1.47 11.71 -7.83
N ASP A 25 -0.16 11.82 -7.57
CA ASP A 25 0.79 10.74 -7.85
C ASP A 25 0.64 9.60 -6.82
N PRO A 26 0.13 8.41 -7.21
CA PRO A 26 -0.10 7.34 -6.27
C PRO A 26 1.17 6.82 -5.63
N LYS A 27 2.30 6.84 -6.34
CA LYS A 27 3.57 6.33 -5.83
C LYS A 27 4.07 7.18 -4.67
N SER A 28 4.16 8.50 -4.86
CA SER A 28 4.60 9.42 -3.80
C SER A 28 3.69 9.35 -2.57
N GLN A 29 2.39 9.20 -2.76
CA GLN A 29 1.41 9.13 -1.68
C GLN A 29 1.54 7.83 -0.88
N ILE A 30 1.57 6.67 -1.54
CA ILE A 30 1.73 5.37 -0.89
C ILE A 30 3.07 5.29 -0.14
N ILE A 31 4.17 5.75 -0.77
CA ILE A 31 5.49 5.80 -0.12
C ILE A 31 5.46 6.71 1.11
N GLY A 32 4.84 7.89 1.00
CA GLY A 32 4.68 8.83 2.11
C GLY A 32 3.92 8.21 3.28
N PHE A 33 2.80 7.56 3.02
CA PHE A 33 2.04 6.84 4.05
C PHE A 33 2.84 5.72 4.70
N LEU A 34 3.46 4.81 3.91
CA LEU A 34 4.20 3.68 4.47
C LEU A 34 5.37 4.14 5.34
N THR A 35 6.03 5.24 4.96
CA THR A 35 7.17 5.80 5.70
C THR A 35 6.74 6.51 6.98
N THR A 36 5.66 7.30 6.93
CA THR A 36 5.30 8.24 8.02
C THR A 36 4.15 7.75 8.91
N GLY A 37 3.28 6.89 8.40
CA GLY A 37 1.99 6.54 9.00
C GLY A 37 0.93 7.63 8.88
N ASP A 38 1.21 8.76 8.22
CA ASP A 38 0.27 9.86 8.09
C ASP A 38 -0.82 9.58 7.05
N LEU A 39 -2.07 9.51 7.49
CA LEU A 39 -3.25 9.33 6.64
C LEU A 39 -3.51 10.53 5.71
N GLY A 40 -2.84 11.68 5.93
CA GLY A 40 -2.86 12.82 5.03
C GLY A 40 -2.44 12.46 3.60
N TYR A 41 -1.62 11.41 3.43
CA TYR A 41 -1.23 10.89 2.14
C TYR A 41 -2.30 9.99 1.48
N ILE A 42 -3.29 9.53 2.23
CA ILE A 42 -4.30 8.57 1.78
C ILE A 42 -5.60 9.31 1.45
N SER A 43 -6.15 9.04 0.26
CA SER A 43 -7.44 9.61 -0.17
C SER A 43 -8.56 9.24 0.81
N ASN A 44 -9.46 10.20 1.07
CA ASN A 44 -10.70 9.94 1.82
C ASN A 44 -11.78 9.26 0.97
N ALA A 45 -11.58 9.19 -0.35
CA ALA A 45 -12.52 8.53 -1.24
C ALA A 45 -12.51 7.01 -1.02
N GLU A 46 -13.61 6.36 -1.40
CA GLU A 46 -13.74 4.89 -1.48
C GLU A 46 -13.30 4.11 -0.24
N ASN A 47 -13.44 4.71 0.95
CA ASN A 47 -13.10 4.06 2.22
C ASN A 47 -11.60 3.68 2.34
N CYS A 48 -10.72 4.26 1.53
CA CYS A 48 -9.30 3.89 1.46
C CYS A 48 -8.57 3.99 2.81
N ARG A 49 -8.91 5.00 3.62
CA ARG A 49 -8.29 5.17 4.96
C ARG A 49 -8.61 4.04 5.91
N ASN A 50 -9.85 3.56 5.92
CA ASN A 50 -10.23 2.43 6.77
C ASN A 50 -9.56 1.14 6.27
N LEU A 51 -9.57 0.90 4.96
CA LEU A 51 -8.95 -0.28 4.35
C LEU A 51 -7.44 -0.37 4.62
N ILE A 52 -6.73 0.75 4.64
CA ILE A 52 -5.28 0.73 4.89
C ILE A 52 -4.91 0.65 6.37
N GLN A 53 -5.89 0.84 7.26
CA GLN A 53 -5.73 0.66 8.71
C GLN A 53 -6.04 -0.75 9.17
N ASP A 54 -6.59 -1.61 8.30
CA ASP A 54 -6.88 -3.02 8.63
C ASP A 54 -5.61 -3.85 8.87
N TYR A 55 -4.45 -3.37 8.41
CA TYR A 55 -3.15 -4.02 8.53
C TYR A 55 -2.06 -3.05 8.94
N GLU A 56 -1.02 -3.57 9.59
CA GLU A 56 0.15 -2.78 9.98
C GLU A 56 1.01 -2.44 8.75
N ARG A 57 1.77 -1.36 8.79
CA ARG A 57 2.61 -0.92 7.65
C ARG A 57 3.66 -1.95 7.28
N GLU A 58 4.16 -2.69 8.26
CA GLU A 58 5.10 -3.79 8.10
C GLU A 58 4.49 -4.91 7.23
N ASP A 59 3.19 -5.17 7.34
CA ASP A 59 2.49 -6.16 6.50
C ASP A 59 2.47 -5.73 5.03
N TYR A 60 2.24 -4.44 4.77
CA TYR A 60 2.31 -3.87 3.42
C TYR A 60 3.72 -3.95 2.83
N LEU A 61 4.74 -3.64 3.64
CA LEU A 61 6.13 -3.71 3.22
C LEU A 61 6.56 -5.16 2.94
N GLU A 62 6.14 -6.11 3.76
CA GLU A 62 6.42 -7.54 3.55
C GLU A 62 5.80 -8.06 2.26
N ALA A 63 4.53 -7.72 2.00
CA ALA A 63 3.85 -8.07 0.75
C ALA A 63 4.55 -7.46 -0.48
N LEU A 64 4.96 -6.19 -0.40
CA LEU A 64 5.76 -5.55 -1.46
C LEU A 64 7.11 -6.26 -1.66
N LEU A 65 7.79 -6.61 -0.57
CA LEU A 65 9.05 -7.35 -0.65
C LEU A 65 8.85 -8.70 -1.33
N HIS A 66 7.79 -9.44 -1.00
CA HIS A 66 7.45 -10.71 -1.66
C HIS A 66 7.22 -10.58 -3.16
N LEU A 67 6.53 -9.52 -3.61
CA LEU A 67 6.43 -9.21 -5.05
C LEU A 67 7.80 -8.95 -5.68
N THR A 68 8.70 -8.31 -4.93
CA THR A 68 10.06 -8.04 -5.39
C THR A 68 11.01 -9.21 -5.24
N LYS A 69 10.70 -10.29 -4.51
CA LYS A 69 11.59 -11.44 -4.18
C LYS A 69 12.10 -12.28 -5.38
N GLY A 70 12.05 -11.74 -6.60
CA GLY A 70 13.13 -11.95 -7.57
C GLY A 70 14.44 -11.18 -7.24
N VAL A 71 14.44 -10.35 -6.20
CA VAL A 71 15.55 -9.55 -5.70
C VAL A 71 15.90 -10.07 -4.31
N ASP A 72 17.04 -10.76 -4.24
CA ASP A 72 17.63 -11.23 -3.00
C ASP A 72 18.26 -10.04 -2.27
N PHE A 73 17.64 -9.58 -1.19
CA PHE A 73 18.14 -8.47 -0.37
C PHE A 73 19.27 -8.90 0.59
N ASN A 74 19.65 -10.18 0.59
CA ASN A 74 20.76 -10.72 1.38
C ASN A 74 22.04 -10.97 0.55
N LYS A 75 22.23 -10.29 -0.59
CA LYS A 75 23.46 -10.33 -1.38
C LYS A 75 24.22 -9.02 -1.39
#